data_AF-M6KXN3-F1
#
_entry.id   AF-M6KXN3-F1
#
_cell.length_a   1.000
_cell.length_b   1.000
_cell.length_c   1.000
_cell.angle_alpha   90.00
_cell.angle_beta   90.00
_cell.angle_gamma   90.00
#
_symmetry.space_group_name_H-M   'P 1'
#
loop_
_entity.id
_entity.type
_entity.pdbx_description
1 polymer ?
#
loop_
_entity_poly.entity_id
_entity_poly.type
_entity_poly.pdbx_seq_one_letter_code
_entity_poly.pdbx_strand_id
1 'polypeptide(L)'
;MGATTAWALLQELESKEVGFYTSLSYKEVTDQGLVIETKKDGAQTIECDSIILCAGQLSEVSLYEEFKSKVPEIPSYLIGGAKDASGIDAKRAMLEGFEAAIEIGVN
;
A
#
# COMPACT_ATOMS: atom_id res chain seq x y z
N MET A 1 6.37 -2.09 7.90
CA MET A 1 7.68 -2.73 8.12
C MET A 1 8.35 -2.05 9.30
N GLY A 2 8.86 -2.79 10.30
CA GLY A 2 9.41 -2.17 11.50
C GLY A 2 10.79 -1.56 11.22
N ALA A 3 11.09 -0.39 11.83
CA ALA A 3 12.37 0.31 11.67
C ALA A 3 13.60 -0.59 11.97
N THR A 4 13.45 -1.56 12.87
CA THR A 4 14.50 -2.51 13.27
C THR A 4 14.61 -3.75 12.37
N THR A 5 13.70 -3.93 11.42
CA THR A 5 13.63 -5.10 10.51
C THR A 5 13.96 -4.76 9.06
N ALA A 6 13.89 -3.49 8.69
CA ALA A 6 14.11 -3.05 7.31
C ALA A 6 15.51 -3.43 6.77
N TRP A 7 16.55 -3.28 7.61
CA TRP A 7 17.93 -3.57 7.21
C TRP A 7 18.13 -5.05 6.82
N ALA A 8 17.50 -5.98 7.55
CA ALA A 8 17.64 -7.41 7.31
C ALA A 8 17.01 -7.82 5.97
N LEU A 9 15.84 -7.23 5.65
CA LEU A 9 15.20 -7.46 4.35
C LEU A 9 16.03 -6.90 3.20
N LEU A 10 16.57 -5.69 3.34
CA LEU A 10 17.44 -5.09 2.32
C LEU A 10 18.68 -5.96 2.08
N GLN A 11 19.32 -6.44 3.15
CA GLN A 11 20.46 -7.35 3.04
C GLN A 11 20.11 -8.67 2.34
N GLU A 12 18.93 -9.24 2.61
CA GLU A 12 18.49 -10.46 1.93
C GLU A 12 18.28 -10.21 0.42
N LEU A 13 17.65 -9.10 0.05
CA LEU A 13 17.43 -8.73 -1.34
C LEU A 13 18.75 -8.47 -2.09
N GLU A 14 19.70 -7.75 -1.47
CA GLU A 14 21.04 -7.56 -2.01
C GLU A 14 21.77 -8.89 -2.23
N SER A 15 21.65 -9.84 -1.30
CA SER A 15 22.26 -11.17 -1.43
C SER A 15 21.69 -12.00 -2.58
N LYS A 16 20.49 -11.64 -3.06
CA LYS A 16 19.83 -12.21 -4.23
C LYS A 16 20.03 -11.34 -5.48
N GLU A 17 20.98 -10.40 -5.44
CA GLU A 17 21.36 -9.55 -6.57
C GLU A 17 20.20 -8.68 -7.10
N VAL A 18 19.26 -8.31 -6.22
CA VAL A 18 18.15 -7.42 -6.58
C VAL A 18 18.68 -6.01 -6.83
N GLY A 19 18.40 -5.46 -8.01
CA GLY A 19 18.74 -4.09 -8.37
C GLY A 19 17.84 -3.06 -7.67
N PHE A 20 18.44 -2.05 -7.04
CA PHE A 20 17.73 -0.95 -6.39
C PHE A 20 17.90 0.34 -7.19
N TYR A 21 16.79 0.91 -7.64
CA TYR A 21 16.76 2.17 -8.37
C TYR A 21 15.96 3.19 -7.56
N THR A 22 16.59 4.34 -7.27
CA THR A 22 15.97 5.41 -6.48
C THR A 22 16.11 6.75 -7.19
N SER A 23 15.36 7.75 -6.75
CA SER A 23 15.44 9.13 -7.27
C SER A 23 15.24 9.23 -8.79
N LEU A 24 14.25 8.49 -9.30
CA LEU A 24 13.88 8.44 -10.72
C LEU A 24 12.44 8.87 -10.94
N SER A 25 12.10 9.15 -12.19
CA SER A 25 10.73 9.31 -12.66
C SER A 25 10.37 8.20 -13.64
N TYR A 26 9.20 7.59 -13.46
CA TYR A 26 8.64 6.66 -14.43
C TYR A 26 8.09 7.42 -15.63
N LYS A 27 8.37 6.97 -16.85
CA LYS A 27 7.94 7.64 -18.09
C LYS A 27 6.90 6.83 -18.85
N GLU A 28 7.24 5.61 -19.23
CA GLU A 28 6.41 4.80 -20.12
C GLU A 28 6.72 3.31 -19.95
N VAL A 29 5.72 2.46 -20.18
CA VAL A 29 5.89 1.01 -20.33
C VAL A 29 5.89 0.69 -21.81
N THR A 30 6.90 -0.04 -22.26
CA THR A 30 7.12 -0.42 -23.66
C THR A 30 7.26 -1.94 -23.79
N ASP A 31 7.25 -2.44 -25.01
CA ASP A 31 7.48 -3.88 -25.29
C ASP A 31 8.85 -4.37 -24.81
N GLN A 32 9.83 -3.48 -24.64
CA GLN A 32 11.17 -3.83 -24.14
C GLN A 32 11.26 -3.75 -22.61
N GLY A 33 10.33 -3.05 -21.94
CA GLY A 33 10.37 -2.84 -20.49
C GLY A 33 9.96 -1.43 -20.05
N LEU A 34 10.48 -1.00 -18.89
CA LEU A 34 10.08 0.25 -18.22
C LEU A 34 11.06 1.38 -18.52
N VAL A 35 10.57 2.45 -19.15
CA VAL A 35 11.34 3.69 -19.36
C VAL A 35 11.32 4.51 -18.07
N ILE A 36 12.51 4.80 -17.55
CA ILE A 36 12.75 5.65 -16.39
C ILE A 36 13.64 6.83 -16.78
N GLU A 37 13.57 7.90 -16.00
CA GLU A 37 14.48 9.05 -16.13
C GLU A 37 15.15 9.34 -14.80
N THR A 38 16.48 9.41 -14.80
CA THR A 38 17.26 9.87 -13.64
C THR A 38 17.83 11.25 -13.93
N LYS A 39 18.05 12.06 -12.89
CA LYS A 39 18.67 13.39 -13.05
C LYS A 39 20.10 13.32 -13.61
N LYS A 40 20.78 12.19 -13.45
CA LYS A 40 22.19 12.02 -13.80
C LYS A 40 22.37 11.51 -15.22
N ASP A 41 21.59 10.51 -15.60
CA ASP A 41 21.82 9.74 -16.83
C ASP A 41 20.73 9.99 -17.88
N GLY A 42 19.68 10.75 -17.54
CA GLY A 42 18.55 11.01 -18.42
C GLY A 42 17.64 9.80 -18.55
N ALA A 43 16.95 9.71 -19.69
CA ALA A 43 16.01 8.63 -19.98
C ALA A 43 16.74 7.33 -20.35
N GLN A 44 16.31 6.21 -19.76
CA GLN A 44 16.83 4.87 -20.01
C GLN A 44 15.72 3.82 -19.84
N THR A 45 15.89 2.65 -20.44
CA THR A 45 14.95 1.53 -20.34
C THR A 45 15.50 0.45 -19.42
N ILE A 46 14.74 0.06 -18.41
CA ILE A 46 14.97 -1.17 -17.65
C ILE A 46 14.28 -2.29 -18.41
N GLU A 47 15.09 -3.14 -19.05
CA GLU A 47 14.59 -4.32 -19.77
C GLU A 47 13.96 -5.31 -18.79
N CYS A 48 12.71 -5.71 -19.05
CA CYS A 48 12.00 -6.66 -18.20
C CYS A 48 10.80 -7.29 -18.93
N ASP A 49 10.50 -8.54 -18.58
CA ASP A 49 9.34 -9.27 -19.11
C ASP A 49 8.04 -8.96 -18.34
N SER A 50 8.15 -8.41 -17.13
CA SER A 50 7.02 -8.20 -16.23
C SER A 50 7.25 -7.01 -15.33
N ILE A 51 6.17 -6.25 -15.12
CA ILE A 51 6.16 -5.07 -14.25
C ILE A 51 5.09 -5.28 -13.18
N ILE A 52 5.51 -5.23 -11.91
CA ILE A 52 4.63 -5.36 -10.75
C ILE A 52 4.46 -3.98 -10.12
N LEU A 53 3.23 -3.45 -10.12
CA LEU A 53 2.93 -2.14 -9.57
C LEU A 53 2.64 -2.23 -8.07
N CYS A 54 3.63 -1.86 -7.26
CA CYS A 54 3.51 -1.73 -5.80
C CYS A 54 3.31 -0.27 -5.38
N ALA A 55 2.36 0.45 -5.99
CA ALA A 55 2.21 1.91 -5.88
C ALA A 55 1.34 2.38 -4.69
N GLY A 56 1.11 1.52 -3.69
CA GLY A 56 0.26 1.80 -2.54
C GLY A 56 -1.13 1.15 -2.65
N GLN A 57 -2.06 1.64 -1.85
CA GLN A 57 -3.38 1.04 -1.65
C GLN A 57 -4.47 2.14 -1.65
N LEU A 58 -5.69 1.77 -2.04
CA LEU A 58 -6.88 2.63 -1.95
C LEU A 58 -7.87 2.03 -0.97
N SER A 59 -8.61 2.88 -0.25
CA SER A 59 -9.69 2.44 0.62
C SER A 59 -10.81 1.80 -0.21
N GLU A 60 -11.26 0.63 0.22
CA GLU A 60 -12.45 -0.04 -0.31
C GLU A 60 -13.57 0.17 0.73
N VAL A 61 -14.64 0.87 0.32
CA VAL A 61 -15.78 1.20 1.19
C VAL A 61 -17.13 0.85 0.57
N SER A 62 -17.18 0.18 -0.58
CA SER A 62 -18.44 -0.02 -1.33
C SER A 62 -19.50 -0.73 -0.50
N LEU A 63 -19.12 -1.79 0.22
CA LEU A 63 -20.04 -2.54 1.07
C LEU A 63 -20.58 -1.69 2.23
N TYR A 64 -19.74 -0.83 2.82
CA TYR A 64 -20.16 0.04 3.91
C TYR A 64 -21.19 1.07 3.42
N GLU A 65 -20.92 1.72 2.30
CA GLU A 65 -21.84 2.69 1.70
C GLU A 65 -23.17 2.04 1.28
N GLU A 66 -23.11 0.84 0.67
CA GLU A 66 -24.29 0.06 0.33
C GLU A 66 -25.11 -0.30 1.57
N PHE A 67 -24.46 -0.77 2.63
CA PHE A 67 -25.13 -1.14 3.88
C PHE A 67 -25.81 0.07 4.51
N LYS A 68 -25.09 1.18 4.64
CA LYS A 68 -25.58 2.43 5.23
C LYS A 68 -26.75 3.02 4.44
N SER A 69 -26.76 2.85 3.12
CA SER A 69 -27.88 3.23 2.26
C SER A 69 -29.12 2.36 2.49
N LYS A 70 -28.95 1.07 2.78
CA LYS A 70 -30.08 0.13 2.89
C LYS A 70 -30.70 0.10 4.28
N VAL A 71 -29.88 0.24 5.32
CA VAL A 71 -30.31 0.07 6.72
C VAL A 71 -29.67 1.16 7.61
N PRO A 72 -30.01 2.45 7.38
CA PRO A 72 -29.35 3.59 8.03
C PRO A 72 -29.51 3.60 9.56
N GLU A 73 -30.52 2.93 10.10
CA GLU A 73 -30.78 2.82 11.53
C GLU A 73 -29.85 1.85 12.26
N ILE A 74 -29.16 0.95 11.54
CA ILE A 74 -28.20 0.02 12.16
C ILE A 74 -26.82 0.68 12.22
N PRO A 75 -26.24 0.87 13.42
CA PRO A 75 -24.89 1.39 13.56
C PRO A 75 -23.87 0.51 12.82
N SER A 76 -22.98 1.15 12.07
CA SER A 76 -21.91 0.48 11.34
C SER A 76 -20.61 1.29 11.46
N TYR A 77 -19.49 0.58 11.55
CA TYR A 77 -18.18 1.15 11.82
C TYR A 77 -17.23 0.81 10.68
N LEU A 78 -16.49 1.82 10.21
CA LEU A 78 -15.34 1.64 9.31
C LEU A 78 -14.07 1.64 10.14
N ILE A 79 -13.23 0.61 9.96
CA ILE A 79 -11.94 0.44 10.62
C ILE A 79 -10.88 -0.04 9.61
N GLY A 80 -9.61 0.08 9.99
CA GLY A 80 -8.48 -0.44 9.24
C GLY A 80 -8.33 0.16 7.84
N GLY A 81 -7.91 -0.67 6.89
CA GLY A 81 -7.63 -0.23 5.52
C GLY A 81 -8.87 0.28 4.76
N ALA A 82 -10.07 -0.15 5.15
CA ALA A 82 -11.31 0.38 4.59
C ALA A 82 -11.54 1.83 5.04
N LYS A 83 -11.23 2.16 6.30
CA LYS A 83 -11.31 3.52 6.84
C LYS A 83 -10.24 4.43 6.23
N ASP A 84 -8.99 3.99 6.26
CA ASP A 84 -7.85 4.68 5.65
C ASP A 84 -6.80 3.65 5.22
N ALA A 85 -6.63 3.47 3.92
CA ALA A 85 -5.61 2.59 3.35
C ALA A 85 -4.20 3.20 3.39
N SER A 86 -4.08 4.51 3.62
CA SER A 86 -2.81 5.23 3.54
C SER A 86 -1.88 4.81 4.68
N GLY A 87 -0.82 4.07 4.35
CA GLY A 87 0.15 3.60 5.35
C GLY A 87 -0.45 2.69 6.42
N ILE A 88 -1.58 2.03 6.12
CA ILE A 88 -2.21 1.11 7.06
C ILE A 88 -1.24 -0.04 7.39
N ASP A 89 -1.11 -0.32 8.68
CA ASP A 89 -0.47 -1.53 9.16
C ASP A 89 -1.41 -2.33 10.06
N ALA A 90 -1.01 -3.57 10.36
CA ALA A 90 -1.80 -4.46 11.20
C ALA A 90 -2.05 -3.87 12.60
N LYS A 91 -1.11 -3.07 13.12
CA LYS A 91 -1.23 -2.47 14.45
C LYS A 91 -2.36 -1.43 14.47
N ARG A 92 -2.39 -0.51 13.51
CA ARG A 92 -3.47 0.48 13.39
C ARG A 92 -4.81 -0.20 13.14
N ALA A 93 -4.87 -1.19 12.25
CA ALA A 93 -6.10 -1.92 11.98
C ALA A 93 -6.67 -2.61 13.24
N MET A 94 -5.82 -3.26 14.03
CA MET A 94 -6.23 -3.90 15.29
C MET A 94 -6.67 -2.89 16.35
N LEU A 95 -5.95 -1.77 16.49
CA LEU A 95 -6.30 -0.73 17.44
C LEU A 95 -7.68 -0.14 17.14
N GLU A 96 -7.94 0.22 15.88
CA GLU A 96 -9.24 0.76 15.48
C GLU A 96 -10.38 -0.24 15.68
N GLY A 97 -10.14 -1.53 15.45
CA GLY A 97 -11.10 -2.58 15.75
C GLY A 97 -11.39 -2.72 17.26
N PHE A 98 -10.37 -2.59 18.10
CA PHE A 98 -10.51 -2.61 19.55
C PHE A 98 -11.29 -1.38 20.05
N GLU A 99 -10.99 -0.19 19.53
CA GLU A 99 -11.71 1.05 19.85
C GLU A 99 -13.18 0.95 19.46
N ALA A 100 -13.48 0.46 18.25
CA ALA A 100 -14.85 0.24 17.80
C ALA A 100 -15.61 -0.75 18.71
N ALA A 101 -14.95 -1.82 19.14
CA ALA A 101 -15.55 -2.80 20.05
C ALA A 101 -15.89 -2.19 21.44
N ILE A 102 -15.00 -1.34 21.98
CA ILE A 102 -15.29 -0.61 23.23
C ILE A 102 -16.49 0.32 23.04
N GLU A 103 -16.53 1.07 21.95
CA GLU A 103 -17.63 2.00 21.68
C GLU A 103 -18.98 1.29 21.59
N ILE A 104 -19.01 0.11 20.97
CA ILE A 104 -20.22 -0.73 20.90
C ILE A 104 -20.64 -1.20 22.30
N GLY A 105 -19.70 -1.63 23.15
CA GLY A 105 -20.01 -2.18 24.47
C GLY A 105 -20.36 -1.15 25.55
N VAL A 106 -20.21 0.14 25.28
CA VAL A 106 -20.55 1.25 26.19
C VAL A 106 -21.93 1.84 25.89
N ASN A 107 -22.54 1.48 24.75
CA ASN A 107 -23.94 1.78 24.39
C ASN A 107 -24.88 0.64 24.79
#